data_AF-A0A9P7SW48-F1
#
_entry.id   AF-A0A9P7SW48-F1
#
_cell.length_a   1.000
_cell.length_b   1.000
_cell.length_c   1.000
_cell.angle_alpha   90.00
_cell.angle_beta   90.00
_cell.angle_gamma   90.00
#
_symmetry.space_group_name_H-M   'P 1'
#
loop_
_entity.id
_entity.type
_entity.pdbx_description
1 polymer ?
#
loop_
_entity_poly.entity_id
_entity_poly.type
_entity_poly.pdbx_seq_one_letter_code
_entity_poly.pdbx_strand_id
1 'polypeptide(L)'
;MHRFLLPRPLCRCPCPCRPSPQTTSFVSAAQRAQQRAFTCAPPTSKNLPPRPKPPPDCEIEESFLKGSGPGGQKINKTNSAVQLKHIPTGIVVKSQATRSRSQNRKQARELLAQKVDDLLNGEQSRSSIVGEVKRKKAASAAKKSRRKYRQLEQDKAVATTPPPAVRESSVAIPGEEAQKRGCSAHENQVPDPVHEPSPVDSDRIRGKSK
;
A
#
# COMPACT_ATOMS: atom_id res chain seq x y z
N MET A 1 -3.95 -69.70 2.73
CA MET A 1 -5.38 -69.45 2.44
C MET A 1 -6.22 -69.79 3.65
N HIS A 2 -6.29 -68.93 4.68
CA HIS A 2 -7.19 -69.11 5.83
C HIS A 2 -7.93 -67.79 6.07
N ARG A 3 -9.22 -67.81 5.76
CA ARG A 3 -10.19 -66.74 6.01
C ARG A 3 -10.64 -66.83 7.47
N PHE A 4 -10.39 -65.80 8.26
CA PHE A 4 -11.13 -65.58 9.51
C PHE A 4 -12.30 -64.64 9.24
N LEU A 5 -13.51 -65.19 9.23
CA LEU A 5 -14.75 -64.45 9.43
C LEU A 5 -14.95 -64.23 10.93
N LEU A 6 -15.29 -63.01 11.33
CA LEU A 6 -15.88 -62.72 12.63
C LEU A 6 -17.34 -62.29 12.46
N PRO A 7 -18.24 -62.69 13.39
CA PRO A 7 -19.68 -62.42 13.30
C PRO A 7 -20.05 -61.03 13.84
N ARG A 8 -21.03 -60.39 13.20
CA ARG A 8 -21.65 -59.14 13.66
C ARG A 8 -22.82 -59.45 14.60
N PRO A 9 -22.94 -58.79 15.76
CA PRO A 9 -24.15 -58.89 16.57
C PRO A 9 -25.27 -57.98 16.03
N LEU A 10 -26.45 -58.57 15.94
CA LEU A 10 -27.75 -57.92 15.77
C LEU A 10 -28.26 -57.49 17.15
N CYS A 11 -28.71 -56.23 17.27
CA CYS A 11 -29.78 -55.78 18.18
C CYS A 11 -30.40 -54.54 17.49
N ARG A 12 -31.57 -54.59 16.84
CA ARG A 12 -32.92 -54.54 17.43
C ARG A 12 -33.00 -53.59 18.61
N CYS A 13 -33.68 -52.45 18.43
CA CYS A 13 -35.01 -52.28 19.01
C CYS A 13 -35.74 -51.04 18.49
N PRO A 14 -37.08 -51.03 18.64
CA PRO A 14 -38.04 -50.27 17.85
C PRO A 14 -38.32 -48.92 18.50
N CYS A 15 -38.86 -47.97 17.75
CA CYS A 15 -39.95 -47.13 18.23
C CYS A 15 -40.60 -46.32 17.09
N PRO A 16 -41.89 -45.98 17.24
CA PRO A 16 -42.76 -45.56 16.15
C PRO A 16 -42.89 -44.04 16.04
N CYS A 17 -43.65 -43.63 15.02
CA CYS A 17 -44.36 -42.34 14.93
C CYS A 17 -43.55 -41.14 14.42
N ARG A 18 -43.70 -40.90 13.12
CA ARG A 18 -43.48 -39.64 12.43
C ARG A 18 -44.73 -38.75 12.59
N PRO A 19 -44.63 -37.53 13.16
CA PRO A 19 -45.61 -36.50 12.90
C PRO A 19 -45.03 -35.48 11.91
N SER A 20 -45.75 -35.25 10.82
CA SER A 20 -45.58 -34.08 9.97
C SER A 20 -46.09 -32.84 10.68
N PRO A 21 -45.37 -31.70 10.71
CA PRO A 21 -46.00 -30.44 11.02
C PRO A 21 -46.43 -29.75 9.72
N GLN A 22 -47.74 -29.52 9.61
CA GLN A 22 -48.29 -28.51 8.71
C GLN A 22 -48.04 -27.12 9.31
N THR A 23 -47.73 -26.22 8.39
CA THR A 23 -47.90 -24.77 8.37
C THR A 23 -48.54 -24.12 9.60
N THR A 24 -47.76 -23.29 10.31
CA THR A 24 -48.29 -22.07 10.93
C THR A 24 -47.30 -20.93 10.70
N SER A 25 -47.73 -19.98 9.88
CA SER A 25 -47.14 -18.66 9.76
C SER A 25 -47.48 -17.84 11.00
N PHE A 26 -46.46 -17.37 11.72
CA PHE A 26 -46.60 -16.23 12.63
C PHE A 26 -45.38 -15.32 12.45
N VAL A 27 -45.68 -14.03 12.33
CA VAL A 27 -44.84 -13.00 11.73
C VAL A 27 -43.95 -12.32 12.77
N SER A 28 -42.77 -11.88 12.33
CA SER A 28 -42.08 -10.65 12.79
C SER A 28 -41.41 -10.64 14.18
N ALA A 29 -40.11 -10.94 14.20
CA ALA A 29 -39.09 -10.19 14.98
C ALA A 29 -37.64 -10.42 14.47
N ALA A 30 -37.46 -10.90 13.24
CA ALA A 30 -36.13 -11.19 12.67
C ALA A 30 -35.76 -10.28 11.49
N GLN A 31 -36.45 -9.14 11.33
CA GLN A 31 -36.13 -8.08 10.35
C GLN A 31 -34.89 -7.24 10.73
N ARG A 32 -33.96 -7.82 11.49
CA ARG A 32 -32.66 -7.19 11.80
C ARG A 32 -31.47 -8.06 11.45
N ALA A 33 -31.67 -9.12 10.66
CA ALA A 33 -30.63 -9.57 9.75
C ALA A 33 -30.52 -8.54 8.63
N GLN A 34 -29.92 -7.39 8.97
CA GLN A 34 -29.37 -6.48 7.99
C GLN A 34 -28.45 -7.32 7.13
N GLN A 35 -28.96 -7.68 5.96
CA GLN A 35 -28.18 -8.19 4.87
C GLN A 35 -27.03 -7.20 4.73
N ARG A 36 -25.83 -7.59 5.17
CA ARG A 36 -24.60 -6.94 4.74
C ARG A 36 -24.56 -7.20 3.24
N ALA A 37 -25.26 -6.36 2.49
CA ALA A 37 -25.11 -6.28 1.06
C ALA A 37 -23.61 -6.04 0.89
N PHE A 38 -22.92 -7.04 0.35
CA PHE A 38 -21.59 -6.84 -0.19
C PHE A 38 -21.78 -5.71 -1.19
N THR A 39 -21.42 -4.49 -0.80
CA THR A 39 -21.36 -3.35 -1.71
C THR A 39 -20.24 -3.72 -2.66
N CYS A 40 -20.60 -4.42 -3.73
CA CYS A 40 -19.74 -4.66 -4.86
C CYS A 40 -19.59 -3.29 -5.50
N ALA A 41 -18.67 -2.49 -4.98
CA ALA A 41 -18.31 -1.22 -5.57
C ALA A 41 -17.97 -1.51 -7.03
N PRO A 42 -18.61 -0.84 -8.00
CA PRO A 42 -18.33 -1.08 -9.40
C PRO A 42 -16.83 -0.88 -9.63
N PRO A 43 -16.18 -1.67 -10.51
CA PRO A 43 -14.78 -1.48 -10.82
C PRO A 43 -14.64 -0.09 -11.41
N THR A 44 -14.13 0.86 -10.62
CA THR A 44 -13.76 2.18 -11.12
C THR A 44 -12.82 1.97 -12.30
N SER A 45 -13.18 2.52 -13.47
CA SER A 45 -12.33 2.48 -14.66
C SER A 45 -11.02 3.14 -14.29
N LYS A 46 -9.99 2.32 -14.08
CA LYS A 46 -8.65 2.82 -13.80
C LYS A 46 -8.14 3.34 -15.13
N ASN A 47 -8.29 4.65 -15.36
CA ASN A 47 -7.70 5.40 -16.47
C ASN A 47 -6.16 5.41 -16.33
N LEU A 48 -5.56 4.23 -16.41
CA LEU A 48 -4.13 4.03 -16.50
C LEU A 48 -3.81 3.68 -17.94
N PRO A 49 -2.69 4.17 -18.49
CA PRO A 49 -2.28 3.79 -19.82
C PRO A 49 -2.14 2.26 -19.92
N PRO A 50 -2.42 1.67 -21.10
CA PRO A 50 -2.31 0.22 -21.32
C PRO A 50 -0.89 -0.28 -21.03
N ARG A 51 -0.72 -1.59 -20.77
CA ARG A 51 0.62 -2.16 -20.55
C ARG A 51 1.35 -2.18 -21.89
N PRO A 52 2.59 -1.69 -21.99
CA PRO A 52 3.37 -1.84 -23.21
C PRO A 52 3.51 -3.34 -23.52
N LYS A 53 3.26 -3.69 -24.78
CA LYS A 53 3.41 -5.08 -25.24
C LYS A 53 4.90 -5.40 -25.32
N PRO A 54 5.32 -6.62 -24.94
CA PRO A 54 6.71 -7.02 -25.12
C PRO A 54 7.08 -7.03 -26.62
N PRO A 55 8.32 -6.66 -26.97
CA PRO A 55 8.80 -6.74 -28.35
C PRO A 55 8.75 -8.17 -28.88
N PRO A 56 8.65 -8.36 -30.21
CA PRO A 56 8.62 -9.68 -30.82
C PRO A 56 9.93 -10.44 -30.58
N ASP A 57 9.86 -11.76 -30.50
CA ASP A 57 11.02 -12.61 -30.19
C ASP A 57 12.14 -12.51 -31.26
N CYS A 58 11.84 -12.04 -32.48
CA CYS A 58 12.81 -11.88 -33.58
C CYS A 58 13.84 -10.75 -33.35
N GLU A 59 13.51 -9.75 -32.53
CA GLU A 59 14.35 -8.57 -32.30
C GLU A 59 15.16 -8.66 -30.99
N ILE A 60 15.14 -9.83 -30.34
CA ILE A 60 15.68 -10.04 -28.99
C ILE A 60 16.78 -11.11 -29.03
N GLU A 61 17.96 -10.75 -28.54
CA GLU A 61 19.03 -11.70 -28.23
C GLU A 61 18.88 -12.17 -26.77
N GLU A 62 18.68 -13.48 -26.57
CA GLU A 62 18.58 -14.09 -25.24
C GLU A 62 19.91 -14.75 -24.84
N SER A 63 20.39 -14.45 -23.63
CA SER A 63 21.59 -15.05 -23.05
C SER A 63 21.33 -15.54 -21.63
N PHE A 64 21.77 -16.76 -21.33
CA PHE A 64 21.62 -17.36 -20.00
C PHE A 64 22.94 -17.27 -19.22
N LEU A 65 22.87 -16.64 -18.05
CA LEU A 65 24.01 -16.42 -17.18
C LEU A 65 23.85 -17.21 -15.88
N LYS A 66 24.98 -17.46 -15.21
CA LYS A 66 24.99 -17.91 -13.81
C LYS A 66 24.58 -16.75 -12.92
N GLY A 67 23.89 -17.06 -11.82
CA GLY A 67 23.51 -16.03 -10.85
C GLY A 67 24.76 -15.42 -10.20
N SER A 68 24.73 -14.11 -9.95
CA SER A 68 25.79 -13.41 -9.23
C SER A 68 25.34 -13.11 -7.79
N GLY A 69 26.29 -13.01 -6.88
CA GLY A 69 26.08 -12.61 -5.48
C GLY A 69 26.35 -13.71 -4.44
N PRO A 70 26.28 -13.37 -3.14
CA PRO A 70 26.37 -14.32 -2.04
C PRO A 70 25.14 -15.23 -2.06
N GLY A 71 25.24 -16.32 -2.83
CA GLY A 71 24.18 -17.28 -3.04
C GLY A 71 24.58 -18.68 -2.59
N GLY A 72 23.58 -19.55 -2.42
CA GLY A 72 23.81 -20.96 -2.17
C GLY A 72 24.26 -21.73 -3.41
N GLN A 73 24.50 -23.03 -3.23
CA GLN A 73 24.95 -23.95 -4.28
C GLN A 73 24.12 -23.86 -5.58
N LYS A 74 22.80 -23.67 -5.45
CA LYS A 74 21.88 -23.62 -6.59
C LYS A 74 22.10 -22.42 -7.50
N ILE A 75 22.45 -21.25 -6.95
CA ILE A 75 22.61 -19.99 -7.70
C ILE A 75 23.87 -20.04 -8.56
N ASN A 76 24.96 -20.57 -8.01
CA ASN A 76 26.26 -20.61 -8.69
C ASN A 76 26.35 -21.73 -9.75
N LYS A 77 25.60 -22.82 -9.58
CA LYS A 77 25.59 -23.95 -10.53
C LYS A 77 24.60 -23.77 -11.68
N THR A 78 23.45 -23.14 -11.43
CA THR A 78 22.36 -23.10 -12.41
C THR A 78 22.37 -21.82 -13.24
N ASN A 79 22.30 -21.95 -14.56
CA ASN A 79 22.17 -20.83 -15.50
C ASN A 79 20.72 -20.29 -15.52
N SER A 80 20.29 -19.75 -14.38
CA SER A 80 18.92 -19.28 -14.16
C SER A 80 18.72 -17.79 -14.39
N ALA A 81 19.80 -17.00 -14.39
CA ALA A 81 19.75 -15.58 -14.69
C ALA A 81 19.60 -15.37 -16.20
N VAL A 82 18.70 -14.46 -16.60
CA VAL A 82 18.42 -14.17 -18.01
C VAL A 82 18.87 -12.75 -18.32
N GLN A 83 19.65 -12.62 -19.39
CA GLN A 83 20.00 -11.35 -20.00
C GLN A 83 19.29 -11.27 -21.36
N LEU A 84 18.53 -10.21 -21.56
CA LEU A 84 17.89 -9.90 -22.84
C LEU A 84 18.51 -8.62 -23.40
N LYS A 85 18.82 -8.63 -24.69
CA LYS A 85 19.26 -7.46 -25.44
C LYS A 85 18.30 -7.21 -26.59
N HIS A 86 17.80 -5.98 -26.70
CA HIS A 86 17.00 -5.54 -27.83
C HIS A 86 17.94 -5.06 -28.93
N ILE A 87 17.93 -5.69 -30.10
CA ILE A 87 18.87 -5.42 -31.19
C ILE A 87 18.76 -3.98 -31.70
N PRO A 88 17.58 -3.43 -32.03
CA PRO A 88 17.51 -2.12 -32.68
C PRO A 88 17.79 -0.95 -31.72
N THR A 89 17.44 -1.07 -30.43
CA THR A 89 17.71 0.00 -29.44
C THR A 89 18.99 -0.21 -28.63
N GLY A 90 19.62 -1.39 -28.71
CA GLY A 90 20.82 -1.74 -27.94
C GLY A 90 20.60 -1.87 -26.42
N ILE A 91 19.35 -1.84 -25.93
CA ILE A 91 19.07 -1.90 -24.49
C ILE A 91 19.31 -3.31 -23.97
N VAL A 92 20.07 -3.40 -22.88
CA VAL A 92 20.34 -4.65 -22.18
C VAL A 92 19.63 -4.66 -20.83
N VAL A 93 18.93 -5.76 -20.54
CA VAL A 93 18.25 -6.01 -19.27
C VAL A 93 18.70 -7.35 -18.71
N LYS A 94 19.00 -7.37 -17.41
CA LYS A 94 19.29 -8.59 -16.66
C LYS A 94 18.22 -8.81 -15.61
N SER A 95 17.71 -10.03 -15.47
CA SER A 95 16.77 -10.41 -14.41
C SER A 95 17.21 -11.69 -13.71
N GLN A 96 17.28 -11.60 -12.37
CA GLN A 96 17.60 -12.70 -11.45
C GLN A 96 16.68 -12.59 -10.22
N ALA A 97 15.36 -12.66 -10.41
CA ALA A 97 14.41 -12.55 -9.30
C ALA A 97 14.10 -13.90 -8.66
N THR A 98 13.96 -14.96 -9.47
CA THR A 98 13.58 -16.29 -8.98
C THR A 98 14.55 -17.37 -9.43
N ARG A 99 14.42 -18.55 -8.83
CA ARG A 99 15.18 -19.75 -9.20
C ARG A 99 14.79 -20.36 -10.55
N SER A 100 13.69 -19.89 -11.16
CA SER A 100 13.10 -20.46 -12.37
C SER A 100 13.41 -19.61 -13.59
N ARG A 101 14.03 -20.22 -14.62
CA ARG A 101 14.41 -19.51 -15.85
C ARG A 101 13.21 -18.92 -16.59
N SER A 102 12.07 -19.63 -16.61
CA SER A 102 10.88 -19.22 -17.36
C SER A 102 10.22 -17.98 -16.75
N GLN A 103 10.21 -17.89 -15.42
CA GLN A 103 9.74 -16.70 -14.71
C GLN A 103 10.67 -15.52 -14.94
N ASN A 104 11.99 -15.74 -14.86
CA ASN A 104 12.97 -14.70 -15.16
C ASN A 104 12.87 -14.21 -16.61
N ARG A 105 12.60 -15.09 -17.58
CA ARG A 105 12.36 -14.73 -18.99
C ARG A 105 11.14 -13.81 -19.14
N LYS A 106 10.01 -14.16 -18.49
CA LYS A 106 8.80 -13.31 -18.51
C LYS A 106 9.06 -11.93 -17.90
N GLN A 107 9.69 -11.90 -16.73
CA GLN A 107 10.02 -10.64 -16.06
C GLN A 107 11.01 -9.79 -16.86
N ALA A 108 12.03 -10.42 -17.46
CA ALA A 108 12.99 -9.70 -18.30
C ALA A 108 12.30 -9.06 -19.51
N ARG A 109 11.33 -9.74 -20.14
CA ARG A 109 10.52 -9.15 -21.23
C ARG A 109 9.66 -7.98 -20.77
N GLU A 110 9.02 -8.09 -19.60
CA GLU A 110 8.22 -7.00 -19.03
C GLU A 110 9.09 -5.77 -18.72
N LEU A 111 10.28 -5.98 -18.18
CA LEU A 111 11.25 -4.92 -17.91
C LEU A 111 11.80 -4.31 -19.20
N LEU A 112 12.11 -5.13 -20.21
CA LEU A 112 12.58 -4.65 -21.51
C LEU A 112 11.51 -3.79 -22.19
N ALA A 113 10.24 -4.23 -22.17
CA ALA A 113 9.11 -3.48 -22.70
C ALA A 113 8.95 -2.10 -22.03
N GLN A 114 9.11 -2.04 -20.70
CA GLN A 114 9.08 -0.77 -19.96
C GLN A 114 10.22 0.15 -20.37
N LYS A 115 11.46 -0.36 -20.44
CA LYS A 115 12.61 0.47 -20.84
C LYS A 115 12.50 0.97 -22.28
N VAL A 116 11.99 0.14 -23.19
CA VAL A 116 11.74 0.55 -24.58
C VAL A 116 10.65 1.63 -24.63
N ASP A 117 9.56 1.46 -23.90
CA ASP A 117 8.49 2.48 -23.78
C ASP A 117 9.02 3.80 -23.20
N ASP A 118 9.89 3.72 -22.19
CA ASP A 118 10.52 4.89 -21.58
C ASP A 118 11.42 5.64 -22.58
N LEU A 119 12.13 4.93 -23.46
CA LEU A 119 12.94 5.58 -24.50
C LEU A 119 12.09 6.21 -25.61
N LEU A 120 10.99 5.57 -26.00
CA LEU A 120 10.14 6.04 -27.10
C LEU A 120 9.22 7.18 -26.67
N ASN A 121 8.61 7.07 -25.49
CA ASN A 121 7.54 7.96 -25.01
C ASN A 121 7.98 8.89 -23.87
N GLY A 122 9.12 8.64 -23.21
CA GLY A 122 9.68 9.53 -22.18
C GLY A 122 8.73 9.84 -21.03
N GLU A 123 8.25 11.08 -20.97
CA GLU A 123 7.31 11.55 -19.94
C GLU A 123 5.91 10.94 -20.06
N GLN A 124 5.49 10.60 -21.28
CA GLN A 124 4.21 9.94 -21.54
C GLN A 124 4.27 8.43 -21.33
N SER A 125 5.44 7.91 -20.94
CA SER A 125 5.58 6.49 -20.66
C SER A 125 4.68 6.07 -19.50
N ARG A 126 4.24 4.81 -19.54
CA ARG A 126 3.43 4.25 -18.46
C ARG A 126 4.16 4.32 -17.13
N SER A 127 5.48 4.12 -17.11
CA SER A 127 6.26 4.07 -15.88
C SER A 127 6.26 5.42 -15.17
N SER A 128 6.42 6.51 -15.92
CA SER A 128 6.35 7.90 -15.47
C SER A 128 4.97 8.25 -14.91
N ILE A 129 3.90 7.96 -15.66
CA ILE A 129 2.52 8.23 -15.24
C ILE A 129 2.15 7.44 -13.98
N VAL A 130 2.48 6.14 -13.95
CA VAL A 130 2.25 5.29 -12.77
C VAL A 130 3.07 5.79 -11.58
N GLY A 131 4.30 6.24 -11.81
CA GLY A 131 5.17 6.85 -10.82
C GLY A 131 4.55 8.10 -10.22
N GLU A 132 4.03 9.02 -11.04
CA GLU A 132 3.32 10.21 -10.58
C GLU A 132 2.08 9.90 -9.75
N VAL A 133 1.23 8.98 -10.22
CA VAL A 133 0.02 8.58 -9.48
C VAL A 133 0.40 7.99 -8.12
N LYS A 134 1.46 7.16 -8.07
CA LYS A 134 1.99 6.63 -6.81
C LYS A 134 2.52 7.73 -5.91
N ARG A 135 3.29 8.69 -6.43
CA ARG A 135 3.80 9.85 -5.68
C ARG A 135 2.67 10.70 -5.10
N LYS A 136 1.66 11.05 -5.90
CA LYS A 136 0.48 11.82 -5.46
C LYS A 136 -0.30 11.10 -4.34
N LYS A 137 -0.47 9.78 -4.45
CA LYS A 137 -1.10 8.96 -3.42
C LYS A 137 -0.27 8.89 -2.13
N ALA A 138 1.03 8.70 -2.24
CA ALA A 138 1.95 8.69 -1.10
C ALA A 138 1.96 10.04 -0.37
N ALA A 139 2.02 11.16 -1.11
CA ALA A 139 1.96 12.51 -0.55
C ALA A 139 0.62 12.77 0.18
N SER A 140 -0.49 12.34 -0.41
CA SER A 140 -1.81 12.44 0.21
C SER A 140 -1.91 11.60 1.49
N ALA A 141 -1.35 10.39 1.49
CA ALA A 141 -1.29 9.52 2.66
C ALA A 141 -0.41 10.12 3.77
N ALA A 142 0.75 10.68 3.40
CA ALA A 142 1.66 11.35 4.32
C ALA A 142 1.04 12.62 4.95
N LYS A 143 0.29 13.42 4.17
CA LYS A 143 -0.42 14.59 4.71
C LYS A 143 -1.49 14.18 5.74
N LYS A 144 -2.23 13.10 5.46
CA LYS A 144 -3.24 12.55 6.36
C LYS A 144 -2.62 12.01 7.65
N SER A 145 -1.52 11.25 7.55
CA SER A 145 -0.83 10.73 8.72
C SER A 145 -0.28 11.88 9.58
N ARG A 146 0.39 12.87 8.97
CA ARG A 146 0.87 14.07 9.67
C ARG A 146 -0.24 14.80 10.42
N ARG A 147 -1.41 15.01 9.80
CA ARG A 147 -2.57 15.64 10.46
C ARG A 147 -3.05 14.81 11.65
N LYS A 148 -3.13 13.48 11.51
CA LYS A 148 -3.55 12.58 12.57
C LYS A 148 -2.59 12.65 13.77
N TYR A 149 -1.29 12.53 13.54
CA TYR A 149 -0.30 12.57 14.62
C TYR A 149 -0.25 13.94 15.30
N ARG A 150 -0.36 15.04 14.54
CA ARG A 150 -0.46 16.40 15.11
C ARG A 150 -1.67 16.56 16.02
N GLN A 151 -2.81 16.00 15.64
CA GLN A 151 -4.03 16.05 16.46
C GLN A 151 -3.85 15.25 17.76
N LEU A 152 -3.25 14.06 17.69
CA LEU A 152 -2.95 13.25 18.88
C LEU A 152 -1.97 13.95 19.83
N GLU A 153 -0.99 14.69 19.30
CA GLU A 153 -0.08 15.50 20.11
C GLU A 153 -0.79 16.67 20.79
N GLN A 154 -1.71 17.35 20.09
CA GLN A 154 -2.53 18.43 20.65
C GLN A 154 -3.44 17.90 21.76
N ASP A 155 -4.14 16.79 21.51
CA ASP A 155 -5.03 16.16 22.50
C ASP A 155 -4.24 15.72 23.74
N LYS A 156 -3.02 15.20 23.55
CA LYS A 156 -2.12 14.82 24.64
C LYS A 156 -1.59 16.03 25.40
N ALA A 157 -1.27 17.12 24.71
CA ALA A 157 -0.82 18.36 25.34
C ALA A 157 -1.94 18.96 26.21
N VAL A 158 -3.18 19.04 25.68
CA VAL A 158 -4.36 19.52 26.41
C VAL A 158 -4.61 18.66 27.66
N ALA A 159 -4.50 17.33 27.55
CA ALA A 159 -4.64 16.42 28.68
C ALA A 159 -3.52 16.55 29.73
N THR A 160 -2.34 17.01 29.33
CA THR A 160 -1.18 17.18 30.24
C THR A 160 -1.14 18.56 30.89
N THR A 161 -1.74 19.58 30.26
CA THR A 161 -1.92 20.90 30.90
C THR A 161 -2.85 20.75 32.12
N PRO A 162 -2.38 21.04 33.35
CA PRO A 162 -3.27 21.08 34.50
C PRO A 162 -4.35 22.12 34.24
N PRO A 163 -5.61 21.86 34.63
CA PRO A 163 -6.71 22.81 34.43
C PRO A 163 -6.30 24.15 35.04
N PRO A 164 -6.57 25.29 34.37
CA PRO A 164 -6.32 26.58 34.97
C PRO A 164 -7.09 26.63 36.29
N ALA A 165 -6.38 26.79 37.41
CA ALA A 165 -6.99 26.98 38.71
C ALA A 165 -8.04 28.08 38.58
N VAL A 166 -9.31 27.74 38.84
CA VAL A 166 -10.42 28.67 38.95
C VAL A 166 -10.00 29.79 39.89
N ARG A 167 -9.67 30.95 39.34
CA ARG A 167 -9.64 32.19 40.10
C ARG A 167 -11.10 32.58 40.28
N GLU A 168 -11.66 32.27 41.45
CA GLU A 168 -12.86 32.93 41.96
C GLU A 168 -12.57 34.43 42.05
N SER A 169 -12.90 35.17 41.00
CA SER A 169 -13.04 36.62 41.07
C SER A 169 -14.47 36.91 41.50
N SER A 170 -14.60 37.28 42.76
CA SER A 170 -15.78 37.90 43.34
C SER A 170 -16.28 39.09 42.52
N VAL A 171 -17.60 39.24 42.58
CA VAL A 171 -18.45 40.24 41.95
C VAL A 171 -17.94 41.68 42.12
N ALA A 172 -17.88 42.43 41.02
CA ALA A 172 -18.00 43.90 41.02
C ALA A 172 -18.65 44.36 39.69
N ILE A 173 -19.82 45.01 39.79
CA ILE A 173 -20.48 45.75 38.71
C ILE A 173 -20.53 47.25 39.13
N PRO A 174 -20.87 48.21 38.25
CA PRO A 174 -20.01 48.94 37.32
C PRO A 174 -19.94 50.46 37.65
N GLY A 175 -19.00 51.18 37.04
CA GLY A 175 -18.97 52.65 37.04
C GLY A 175 -18.51 53.20 35.69
N GLU A 176 -19.31 54.10 35.11
CA GLU A 176 -19.03 54.92 33.92
C GLU A 176 -17.68 55.65 34.02
N GLU A 177 -16.92 55.74 32.92
CA GLU A 177 -16.72 57.01 32.18
C GLU A 177 -15.85 56.86 30.92
N ALA A 178 -16.30 57.55 29.86
CA ALA A 178 -15.53 58.30 28.88
C ALA A 178 -14.44 57.63 28.01
N GLN A 179 -14.81 57.46 26.73
CA GLN A 179 -14.07 57.87 25.53
C GLN A 179 -12.62 58.37 25.70
N LYS A 180 -11.70 57.73 24.97
CA LYS A 180 -10.83 58.46 24.02
C LYS A 180 -10.31 57.55 22.92
N ARG A 181 -10.51 58.04 21.70
CA ARG A 181 -9.96 57.55 20.43
C ARG A 181 -8.43 57.52 20.52
N GLY A 182 -7.85 56.43 20.03
CA GLY A 182 -6.40 56.31 19.86
C GLY A 182 -6.08 55.23 18.84
N CYS A 183 -6.24 55.57 17.56
CA CYS A 183 -5.55 54.85 16.51
C CYS A 183 -4.04 55.03 16.76
N SER A 184 -3.34 53.97 17.13
CA SER A 184 -1.89 53.92 17.02
C SER A 184 -1.49 52.58 16.42
N ALA A 185 -0.88 52.68 15.25
CA ALA A 185 -0.30 51.58 14.52
C ALA A 185 0.78 50.93 15.39
N HIS A 186 0.67 49.62 15.61
CA HIS A 186 1.81 48.81 15.98
C HIS A 186 2.12 47.87 14.81
N GLU A 187 3.11 48.33 14.06
CA GLU A 187 3.97 47.55 13.18
C GLU A 187 4.45 46.32 13.95
N ASN A 188 3.95 45.14 13.56
CA ASN A 188 4.55 43.87 13.94
C ASN A 188 5.21 43.32 12.69
N GLN A 189 6.53 43.55 12.56
CA GLN A 189 7.37 42.77 11.67
C GLN A 189 7.08 41.28 11.90
N VAL A 190 6.63 40.61 10.84
CA VAL A 190 6.71 39.15 10.75
C VAL A 190 8.18 38.83 10.47
N PRO A 191 8.92 38.15 11.36
CA PRO A 191 10.23 37.64 10.98
C PRO A 191 10.05 36.54 9.92
N ASP A 192 10.79 36.69 8.82
CA ASP A 192 10.82 35.74 7.70
C ASP A 192 11.12 34.31 8.17
N PRO A 193 10.47 33.28 7.59
CA PRO A 193 10.84 31.90 7.85
C PRO A 193 12.22 31.63 7.24
N VAL A 194 13.18 31.41 8.13
CA VAL A 194 14.55 31.01 7.80
C VAL A 194 14.52 29.78 6.90
N HIS A 195 15.18 29.91 5.75
CA HIS A 195 15.35 28.88 4.73
C HIS A 195 16.06 27.66 5.35
N GLU A 196 15.35 26.55 5.53
CA GLU A 196 16.00 25.27 5.88
C GLU A 196 16.86 24.81 4.68
N PRO A 197 18.15 24.52 4.86
CA PRO A 197 18.97 23.97 3.79
C PRO A 197 18.51 22.57 3.40
N SER A 198 18.47 22.33 2.11
CA SER A 198 18.24 21.05 1.45
C SER A 198 19.03 19.89 2.10
N PRO A 199 18.45 18.68 2.21
CA PRO A 199 19.19 17.50 2.65
C PRO A 199 20.32 17.23 1.65
N VAL A 200 21.56 17.44 2.07
CA VAL A 200 22.73 16.92 1.38
C VAL A 200 22.82 15.43 1.67
N ASP A 201 22.62 14.61 0.63
CA ASP A 201 22.83 13.17 0.66
C ASP A 201 24.28 12.87 1.10
N SER A 202 24.43 12.60 2.40
CA SER A 202 25.69 12.17 3.00
C SER A 202 25.86 10.66 2.85
N ASP A 203 25.71 10.16 1.62
CA ASP A 203 26.16 8.82 1.24
C ASP A 203 27.53 8.93 0.57
N ARG A 204 28.54 9.19 1.39
CA ARG A 204 29.93 8.95 1.01
C ARG A 204 30.69 8.36 2.18
N ILE A 205 31.34 7.23 1.89
CA ILE A 205 32.35 6.54 2.70
C ILE A 205 31.80 5.59 3.77
N ARG A 206 31.34 4.41 3.33
CA ARG A 206 31.72 3.17 4.02
C ARG A 206 32.84 2.51 3.23
N GLY A 207 34.08 2.87 3.58
CA GLY A 207 35.27 2.15 3.16
C GLY A 207 35.15 0.69 3.58
N LYS A 208 35.17 -0.20 2.58
CA LYS A 208 35.42 -1.62 2.79
C LYS A 208 36.93 -1.79 2.74
N SER A 209 37.53 -1.76 3.92
CA SER A 209 38.92 -2.11 4.13
C SER A 209 38.98 -3.58 4.54
N LYS A 210 39.64 -4.38 3.69
CA LYS A 210 40.12 -5.76 3.86
C LYS A 210 39.08 -6.87 4.11
#